data_AF-A0A9P5PIW7-F1
#
_entry.id   AF-A0A9P5PIW7-F1
#
_cell.length_a   1.000
_cell.length_b   1.000
_cell.length_c   1.000
_cell.angle_alpha   90.00
_cell.angle_beta   90.00
_cell.angle_gamma   90.00
#
_symmetry.space_group_name_H-M   'P 1'
#
loop_
_entity.id
_entity.type
_entity.pdbx_description
1 polymer ?
#
loop_
_entity_poly.entity_id
_entity_poly.type
_entity_poly.pdbx_seq_one_letter_code
_entity_poly.pdbx_strand_id
1 'polypeptide(L)'
;MVLPITIEGLSPGLLPPPKDVQHKLRTPNHLSAYTTIFNFQQSVLEDKDKLIRARVLGFILLLAPTDTVRAEVVRTIVSCASHTGLYELRDMYIEFFIRPFKKNKGPRTAVLSSHHSLSTFDARKKVAKDEMHQVPETHQEVKKRALFRDGYRRLVTKVFDYEYSLRGYHKDYPDTTELERSCCGPTHCAHIIPGAYLKLSGLKNTPHCYETKHLCGPYEVYLRDRSLITTFTTPDPSIPLLPDPALLALHATCAKLAHLSGVGEHIDQVERD
;
A
#
# COMPACT_ATOMS: atom_id res chain seq x y z
N MET A 1 -10.38 -22.10 -19.57
CA MET A 1 -9.69 -20.90 -20.06
C MET A 1 -10.02 -19.78 -19.08
N VAL A 2 -9.11 -19.40 -18.19
CA VAL A 2 -9.36 -18.34 -17.19
C VAL A 2 -9.21 -17.01 -17.92
N LEU A 3 -10.27 -16.21 -17.99
CA LEU A 3 -10.19 -14.86 -18.56
C LEU A 3 -9.15 -14.06 -17.75
N PRO A 4 -8.25 -13.29 -18.40
CA PRO A 4 -7.29 -12.48 -17.68
C PRO A 4 -8.04 -11.51 -16.75
N ILE A 5 -7.60 -11.44 -15.49
CA ILE A 5 -8.19 -10.53 -14.50
C ILE A 5 -7.97 -9.10 -14.99
N THR A 6 -9.04 -8.40 -15.35
CA THR A 6 -8.99 -6.99 -15.71
C THR A 6 -9.07 -6.13 -14.45
N ILE A 7 -8.17 -5.16 -14.32
CA ILE A 7 -8.17 -4.19 -13.23
C ILE A 7 -8.60 -2.84 -13.80
N GLU A 8 -9.76 -2.32 -13.40
CA GLU A 8 -10.33 -1.06 -13.91
C GLU A 8 -10.46 -1.00 -15.44
N GLY A 9 -10.77 -2.14 -16.06
CA GLY A 9 -10.85 -2.29 -17.52
C GLY A 9 -9.49 -2.42 -18.22
N LEU A 10 -8.39 -2.56 -17.48
CA LEU A 10 -7.04 -2.73 -18.02
C LEU A 10 -6.60 -4.19 -17.87
N SER A 11 -5.95 -4.71 -18.91
CA SER A 11 -5.35 -6.04 -18.90
C SER A 11 -3.86 -5.97 -18.56
N PRO A 12 -3.31 -6.96 -17.85
CA PRO A 12 -1.86 -7.05 -17.67
C PRO A 12 -1.12 -7.20 -19.00
N GLY A 13 0.09 -6.66 -19.08
CA GLY A 13 0.94 -6.74 -20.26
C GLY A 13 1.00 -5.43 -21.04
N LEU A 14 0.74 -5.49 -22.34
CA LEU A 14 0.89 -4.35 -23.25
C LEU A 14 -0.03 -3.19 -22.86
N LEU A 15 0.48 -1.97 -22.99
CA LEU A 15 -0.31 -0.76 -22.85
C LEU A 15 -1.47 -0.75 -23.86
N PRO A 16 -2.69 -0.38 -23.44
CA PRO A 16 -3.81 -0.24 -24.35
C PRO A 16 -3.61 0.92 -25.34
N PRO A 17 -4.20 0.85 -26.54
CA PRO A 17 -4.17 1.96 -27.50
C PRO A 17 -4.70 3.28 -26.90
N PRO A 18 -4.13 4.45 -27.25
CA PRO A 18 -4.55 5.74 -26.69
C PRO A 18 -6.06 6.03 -26.83
N LYS A 19 -6.67 5.61 -27.95
CA LYS A 19 -8.11 5.73 -28.21
C LYS A 19 -8.99 5.03 -27.16
N ASP A 20 -8.50 3.94 -26.57
CA ASP A 20 -9.27 3.13 -25.62
C ASP A 20 -9.21 3.71 -24.21
N VAL A 21 -8.20 4.52 -23.91
CA VAL A 21 -7.95 5.12 -22.58
C VAL A 21 -8.10 6.63 -22.52
N GLN A 22 -8.49 7.29 -23.63
CA GLN A 22 -8.72 8.74 -23.68
C GLN A 22 -9.65 9.25 -22.56
N HIS A 23 -10.65 8.45 -22.17
CA HIS A 23 -11.59 8.79 -21.10
C HIS A 23 -10.94 8.90 -19.71
N LYS A 24 -9.79 8.21 -19.50
CA LYS A 24 -8.95 8.30 -18.29
C LYS A 24 -7.91 9.43 -18.37
N LEU A 25 -7.63 9.96 -19.56
CA LEU A 25 -6.59 10.95 -19.83
C LEU A 25 -7.20 12.24 -20.40
N ARG A 26 -8.05 12.88 -19.60
CA ARG A 26 -8.92 13.99 -20.05
C ARG A 26 -8.17 15.28 -20.43
N THR A 27 -6.93 15.46 -19.98
CA THR A 27 -6.15 16.64 -20.36
C THR A 27 -5.28 16.32 -21.60
N PRO A 28 -5.13 17.26 -22.56
CA PRO A 28 -4.34 17.02 -23.78
C PRO A 28 -2.90 16.60 -23.51
N ASN A 29 -2.26 17.20 -22.50
CA ASN A 29 -0.88 16.88 -22.13
C ASN A 29 -0.76 15.44 -21.59
N HIS A 30 -1.78 14.94 -20.89
CA HIS A 30 -1.76 13.55 -20.40
C HIS A 30 -1.87 12.55 -21.55
N LEU A 31 -2.79 12.78 -22.50
CA LEU A 31 -2.94 11.90 -23.66
C LEU A 31 -1.70 11.93 -24.56
N SER A 32 -1.11 13.11 -24.78
CA SER A 32 0.12 13.25 -25.56
C SER A 32 1.29 12.49 -24.92
N ALA A 33 1.52 12.67 -23.61
CA ALA A 33 2.60 11.97 -22.91
C ALA A 33 2.39 10.45 -22.93
N TYR A 34 1.15 9.99 -22.74
CA TYR A 34 0.82 8.58 -22.84
C TYR A 34 1.06 8.02 -24.24
N THR A 35 0.68 8.77 -25.28
CA THR A 35 0.87 8.38 -26.68
C THR A 35 2.35 8.22 -27.01
N THR A 36 3.22 9.11 -26.51
CA THR A 36 4.67 8.99 -26.65
C THR A 36 5.18 7.69 -26.05
N ILE A 37 4.74 7.34 -24.83
CA ILE A 37 5.15 6.09 -24.16
C ILE A 37 4.59 4.86 -24.89
N PHE A 38 3.35 4.93 -25.38
CA PHE A 38 2.75 3.86 -26.17
C PHE A 38 3.56 3.59 -27.45
N ASN A 39 3.95 4.64 -28.18
CA ASN A 39 4.77 4.51 -29.39
C ASN A 39 6.16 3.94 -29.06
N PHE A 40 6.77 4.39 -27.96
CA PHE A 40 8.03 3.81 -27.48
C PHE A 40 7.88 2.31 -27.19
N GLN A 41 6.79 1.88 -26.55
CA GLN A 41 6.50 0.46 -26.33
C GLN A 41 6.51 -0.33 -27.64
N GLN A 42 5.86 0.18 -28.69
CA GLN A 42 5.80 -0.50 -30.00
C GLN A 42 7.20 -0.66 -30.60
N SER A 43 8.11 0.29 -30.38
CA SER A 43 9.50 0.20 -30.87
C SER A 43 10.39 -0.78 -30.10
N VAL A 44 9.94 -1.31 -28.96
CA VAL A 44 10.77 -2.16 -28.07
C VAL A 44 10.12 -3.50 -27.71
N LEU A 45 9.17 -3.98 -28.51
CA LEU A 45 8.43 -5.22 -28.24
C LEU A 45 9.33 -6.46 -28.05
N GLU A 46 10.48 -6.50 -28.74
CA GLU A 46 11.44 -7.61 -28.68
C GLU A 46 12.38 -7.53 -27.47
N ASP A 47 12.56 -6.34 -26.90
CA ASP A 47 13.44 -6.10 -25.75
C ASP A 47 12.61 -6.12 -24.46
N LYS A 48 12.60 -7.28 -23.80
CA LYS A 48 11.79 -7.53 -22.59
C LYS A 48 12.00 -6.47 -21.51
N ASP A 49 13.23 -6.04 -21.29
CA ASP A 49 13.55 -5.07 -20.27
C ASP A 49 12.96 -3.72 -20.64
N LYS A 50 13.29 -3.19 -21.82
CA LYS A 50 12.75 -1.91 -22.32
C LYS A 50 11.22 -1.91 -22.37
N LEU A 51 10.62 -3.05 -22.73
CA LEU A 51 9.19 -3.25 -22.75
C LEU A 51 8.57 -3.12 -21.35
N ILE A 52 9.18 -3.69 -20.30
CA ILE A 52 8.71 -3.49 -18.91
C ILE A 52 8.82 -2.01 -18.53
N ARG A 53 9.90 -1.31 -18.94
CA ARG A 53 10.09 0.12 -18.61
C ARG A 53 8.98 0.98 -19.21
N ALA A 54 8.67 0.78 -20.49
CA ALA A 54 7.59 1.48 -21.17
C ALA A 54 6.24 1.23 -20.46
N ARG A 55 5.96 -0.03 -20.11
CA ARG A 55 4.74 -0.42 -19.40
C ARG A 55 4.61 0.27 -18.04
N VAL A 56 5.68 0.31 -17.24
CA VAL A 56 5.65 0.97 -15.91
C VAL A 56 5.24 2.43 -16.04
N LEU A 57 5.89 3.21 -16.90
CA LEU A 57 5.55 4.62 -17.08
C LEU A 57 4.12 4.83 -17.60
N GLY A 58 3.70 4.02 -18.57
CA GLY A 58 2.34 4.10 -19.12
C GLY A 58 1.26 3.75 -18.10
N PHE A 59 1.47 2.72 -17.26
CA PHE A 59 0.52 2.37 -16.22
C PHE A 59 0.54 3.35 -15.04
N ILE A 60 1.66 4.01 -14.71
CA ILE A 60 1.65 5.13 -13.74
C ILE A 60 0.73 6.23 -14.24
N LEU A 61 0.82 6.59 -15.52
CA LEU A 61 -0.07 7.59 -16.12
C LEU A 61 -1.53 7.18 -16.15
N LEU A 62 -1.86 5.89 -16.16
CA LEU A 62 -3.26 5.42 -16.14
C LEU A 62 -3.81 5.28 -14.71
N LEU A 63 -2.97 4.84 -13.77
CA LEU A 63 -3.35 4.50 -12.39
C LEU A 63 -3.08 5.62 -11.38
N ALA A 64 -2.56 6.78 -11.83
CA ALA A 64 -2.30 7.91 -10.95
C ALA A 64 -3.55 8.21 -10.09
N PRO A 65 -3.39 8.31 -8.76
CA PRO A 65 -4.52 8.36 -7.83
C PRO A 65 -5.31 9.67 -7.93
N THR A 66 -4.66 10.75 -8.38
CA THR A 66 -5.27 12.06 -8.60
C THR A 66 -4.73 12.68 -9.88
N ASP A 67 -5.48 13.61 -10.47
CA ASP A 67 -5.03 14.34 -11.65
C ASP A 67 -3.82 15.25 -11.36
N THR A 68 -3.68 15.75 -10.14
CA THR A 68 -2.49 16.49 -9.70
C THR A 68 -1.24 15.62 -9.78
N VAL A 69 -1.30 14.39 -9.25
CA VAL A 69 -0.18 13.44 -9.33
C VAL A 69 0.09 13.07 -10.78
N ARG A 70 -0.96 12.87 -11.58
CA ARG A 70 -0.82 12.57 -13.01
C ARG A 70 -0.12 13.69 -13.77
N ALA A 71 -0.51 14.94 -13.53
CA ALA A 71 0.09 16.12 -14.15
C ALA A 71 1.57 16.25 -13.78
N GLU A 72 1.93 15.92 -12.54
CA GLU A 72 3.31 15.94 -12.06
C GLU A 72 4.18 14.86 -12.74
N VAL A 73 3.63 13.64 -12.89
CA VAL A 73 4.30 12.56 -13.63
C VAL A 73 4.48 12.99 -15.09
N VAL A 74 3.46 13.56 -15.72
CA VAL A 74 3.52 14.07 -17.10
C VAL A 74 4.58 15.16 -17.24
N ARG A 75 4.60 16.12 -16.32
CA ARG A 75 5.60 17.20 -16.29
C ARG A 75 7.02 16.62 -16.24
N THR A 76 7.23 15.60 -15.41
CA THR A 76 8.54 14.95 -15.27
C THR A 76 8.91 14.17 -16.54
N ILE A 77 7.98 13.41 -17.12
CA ILE A 77 8.19 12.70 -18.40
C ILE A 77 8.55 13.67 -19.53
N VAL A 78 7.79 14.76 -19.66
CA VAL A 78 8.03 15.77 -20.71
C VAL A 78 9.36 16.47 -20.52
N SER A 79 9.82 16.63 -19.26
CA SER A 79 11.13 17.21 -18.97
C SER A 79 12.31 16.27 -19.28
N CYS A 80 12.07 14.97 -19.51
CA CYS A 80 13.12 14.04 -19.90
C CYS A 80 13.54 14.30 -21.34
N ALA A 81 14.69 14.95 -21.54
CA ALA A 81 15.24 15.25 -22.86
C ALA A 81 15.79 14.02 -23.62
N SER A 82 15.85 12.85 -22.97
CA SER A 82 16.43 11.62 -23.54
C SER A 82 15.76 10.36 -23.01
N HIS A 83 15.94 9.25 -23.73
CA HIS A 83 15.54 7.92 -23.27
C HIS A 83 16.22 7.53 -21.94
N THR A 84 17.44 8.02 -21.70
CA THR A 84 18.17 7.83 -20.44
C THR A 84 17.42 8.46 -19.25
N GLY A 85 16.93 9.69 -19.42
CA GLY A 85 16.14 10.35 -18.36
C GLY A 85 14.83 9.61 -18.04
N LEU A 86 14.18 9.03 -19.05
CA LEU A 86 13.01 8.17 -18.84
C LEU A 86 13.36 6.89 -18.08
N TYR A 87 14.55 6.34 -18.29
CA TYR A 87 15.02 5.16 -17.53
C TYR A 87 15.25 5.49 -16.07
N GLU A 88 15.93 6.60 -15.77
CA GLU A 88 16.17 7.04 -14.39
C GLU A 88 14.86 7.32 -13.66
N LEU A 89 13.91 8.00 -14.32
CA LEU A 89 12.58 8.26 -13.77
C LEU A 89 11.85 6.95 -13.45
N ARG A 90 11.91 5.99 -14.36
CA ARG A 90 11.32 4.67 -14.19
C ARG A 90 11.95 3.90 -13.03
N ASP A 91 13.28 3.91 -12.95
CA ASP A 91 14.04 3.22 -11.89
C ASP A 91 13.69 3.79 -10.53
N MET A 92 13.54 5.12 -10.42
CA MET A 92 13.02 5.76 -9.23
C MET A 92 11.62 5.23 -8.87
N TYR A 93 10.67 5.15 -9.81
CA TYR A 93 9.36 4.61 -9.48
C TYR A 93 9.38 3.14 -9.03
N ILE A 94 10.18 2.31 -9.69
CA ILE A 94 10.34 0.90 -9.30
C ILE A 94 10.90 0.80 -7.89
N GLU A 95 12.03 1.46 -7.64
CA GLU A 95 12.76 1.34 -6.37
C GLU A 95 12.02 1.95 -5.19
N PHE A 96 11.27 3.03 -5.39
CA PHE A 96 10.62 3.76 -4.30
C PHE A 96 9.16 3.38 -4.09
N PHE A 97 8.45 2.94 -5.14
CA PHE A 97 7.00 2.70 -5.06
C PHE A 97 6.59 1.27 -5.35
N ILE A 98 7.41 0.43 -6.00
CA ILE A 98 6.99 -0.93 -6.38
C ILE A 98 7.74 -1.98 -5.59
N ARG A 99 9.08 -1.99 -5.68
CA ARG A 99 9.96 -2.94 -5.01
C ARG A 99 9.72 -3.03 -3.50
N PRO A 100 9.48 -1.92 -2.77
CA PRO A 100 9.26 -1.97 -1.32
C PRO A 100 8.00 -2.76 -0.93
N PHE A 101 6.97 -2.68 -1.78
CA PHE A 101 5.70 -3.38 -1.56
C PHE A 101 5.81 -4.87 -1.85
N LYS A 102 6.87 -5.30 -2.57
CA LYS A 102 7.23 -6.71 -2.77
C LYS A 102 8.15 -7.27 -1.70
N LYS A 103 9.11 -6.46 -1.24
CA LYS A 103 10.20 -6.86 -0.34
C LYS A 103 9.77 -7.12 1.11
N ASN A 104 8.49 -6.93 1.47
CA ASN A 104 8.00 -7.28 2.80
C ASN A 104 7.81 -8.80 3.00
N LYS A 105 8.89 -9.57 2.75
CA LYS A 105 9.24 -10.72 3.58
C LYS A 105 9.91 -10.19 4.85
N GLY A 106 9.19 -9.38 5.63
CA GLY A 106 9.70 -8.94 6.93
C GLY A 106 10.01 -10.16 7.81
N PRO A 107 10.93 -10.05 8.79
CA PRO A 107 11.10 -11.10 9.79
C PRO A 107 9.72 -11.45 10.35
N ARG A 108 9.41 -12.75 10.46
CA ARG A 108 8.15 -13.26 11.00
C ARG A 108 7.76 -12.38 12.20
N THR A 109 6.60 -11.73 12.14
CA THR A 109 5.98 -11.09 13.30
C THR A 109 6.11 -12.06 14.46
N ALA A 110 6.86 -11.69 15.51
CA ALA A 110 7.04 -12.56 16.66
C ALA A 110 5.66 -13.04 17.14
N VAL A 111 5.53 -14.36 17.34
CA VAL A 111 4.38 -14.93 18.02
C VAL A 111 4.25 -14.22 19.36
N LEU A 112 3.03 -13.84 19.72
CA LEU A 112 2.76 -13.12 20.96
C LEU A 112 3.29 -13.98 22.13
N SER A 113 4.32 -13.52 22.84
CA SER A 113 4.74 -14.21 24.07
C SER A 113 3.82 -13.77 25.21
N SER A 114 3.43 -14.75 26.00
CA SER A 114 2.35 -14.66 26.96
C SER A 114 2.83 -14.06 28.27
N HIS A 115 2.78 -12.75 28.44
CA HIS A 115 2.67 -12.15 29.76
C HIS A 115 1.83 -10.88 29.70
N HIS A 116 0.69 -10.90 30.38
CA HIS A 116 0.22 -9.92 31.36
C HIS A 116 -1.25 -10.25 31.67
N SER A 117 -1.46 -10.72 32.90
CA SER A 117 -2.74 -10.87 33.59
C SER A 117 -3.57 -9.61 33.37
N LEU A 118 -4.81 -9.65 32.82
CA LEU A 118 -5.72 -8.47 32.86
C LEU A 118 -7.12 -8.72 32.24
N SER A 119 -8.12 -8.43 33.08
CA SER A 119 -9.42 -7.73 32.92
C SER A 119 -10.34 -7.95 31.68
N THR A 120 -11.65 -7.73 31.93
CA THR A 120 -12.79 -7.89 31.01
C THR A 120 -12.71 -7.00 29.75
N PHE A 121 -13.40 -7.38 28.68
CA PHE A 121 -13.41 -6.69 27.38
C PHE A 121 -13.87 -5.24 27.44
N ASP A 122 -14.84 -4.87 28.27
CA ASP A 122 -15.22 -3.47 28.42
C ASP A 122 -14.08 -2.66 29.05
N ALA A 123 -13.36 -3.23 30.00
CA ALA A 123 -12.14 -2.64 30.54
C ALA A 123 -11.07 -2.53 29.44
N ARG A 124 -10.97 -3.52 28.54
CA ARG A 124 -10.05 -3.48 27.40
C ARG A 124 -10.48 -2.53 26.28
N LYS A 125 -11.78 -2.34 26.03
CA LYS A 125 -12.30 -1.36 25.06
C LYS A 125 -12.05 0.06 25.57
N LYS A 126 -12.21 0.27 26.88
CA LYS A 126 -11.89 1.53 27.55
C LYS A 126 -10.37 1.79 27.56
N VAL A 127 -9.57 0.81 27.99
CA VAL A 127 -8.10 0.90 27.98
C VAL A 127 -7.54 1.01 26.56
N ALA A 128 -8.03 0.26 25.58
CA ALA A 128 -7.60 0.37 24.19
C ALA A 128 -8.01 1.70 23.55
N LYS A 129 -9.14 2.28 23.96
CA LYS A 129 -9.56 3.64 23.55
C LYS A 129 -8.62 4.69 24.14
N ASP A 130 -8.26 4.57 25.42
CA ASP A 130 -7.34 5.48 26.11
C ASP A 130 -5.87 5.30 25.61
N GLU A 131 -5.44 4.06 25.33
CA GLU A 131 -4.11 3.71 24.79
C GLU A 131 -3.95 4.03 23.30
N MET A 132 -5.05 4.07 22.53
CA MET A 132 -5.05 4.44 21.10
C MET A 132 -4.55 5.88 20.86
N HIS A 133 -4.47 6.71 21.90
CA HIS A 133 -3.95 8.07 21.83
C HIS A 133 -2.42 8.15 21.90
N GLN A 134 -1.74 7.08 22.30
CA GLN A 134 -0.27 7.04 22.37
C GLN A 134 0.34 6.33 21.16
N VAL A 135 1.54 6.70 20.73
CA VAL A 135 2.25 5.99 19.65
C VAL A 135 2.69 4.62 20.18
N PRO A 136 2.40 3.49 19.50
CA PRO A 136 2.91 2.19 19.93
C PRO A 136 4.44 2.16 19.85
N GLU A 137 5.10 1.68 20.90
CA GLU A 137 6.57 1.62 20.98
C GLU A 137 7.11 0.25 20.55
N THR A 138 6.27 -0.80 20.66
CA THR A 138 6.66 -2.16 20.32
C THR A 138 5.82 -2.77 19.21
N HIS A 139 6.42 -3.70 18.46
CA HIS A 139 5.71 -4.45 17.44
C HIS A 139 4.52 -5.27 18.00
N GLN A 140 4.63 -5.73 19.25
CA GLN A 140 3.55 -6.45 19.94
C GLN A 140 2.34 -5.55 20.21
N GLU A 141 2.58 -4.30 20.63
CA GLU A 141 1.51 -3.30 20.83
C GLU A 141 0.81 -2.96 19.51
N VAL A 142 1.58 -2.79 18.43
CA VAL A 142 1.01 -2.59 17.08
C VAL A 142 0.07 -3.73 16.72
N LYS A 143 0.49 -4.99 16.94
CA LYS A 143 -0.34 -6.17 16.65
C LYS A 143 -1.58 -6.23 17.53
N LYS A 144 -1.47 -5.98 18.83
CA LYS A 144 -2.61 -5.98 19.76
C LYS A 144 -3.67 -4.96 19.33
N ARG A 145 -3.25 -3.75 18.95
CA ARG A 145 -4.14 -2.68 18.48
C ARG A 145 -4.75 -2.98 17.12
N ALA A 146 -3.99 -3.53 16.18
CA ALA A 146 -4.51 -3.94 14.88
C ALA A 146 -5.54 -5.07 15.00
N LEU A 147 -5.28 -6.07 15.84
CA LEU A 147 -6.24 -7.15 16.13
C LEU A 147 -7.52 -6.61 16.75
N PHE A 148 -7.41 -5.74 17.76
CA PHE A 148 -8.59 -5.09 18.34
C PHE A 148 -9.37 -4.32 17.26
N ARG A 149 -8.66 -3.62 16.36
CA ARG A 149 -9.28 -2.89 15.26
C ARG A 149 -10.05 -3.76 14.28
N ASP A 150 -9.45 -4.88 13.92
CA ASP A 150 -10.00 -5.76 12.89
C ASP A 150 -10.96 -6.82 13.48
N GLY A 151 -11.37 -6.64 14.75
CA GLY A 151 -12.27 -7.55 15.46
C GLY A 151 -11.67 -8.95 15.65
N TYR A 152 -10.35 -9.01 15.82
CA TYR A 152 -9.54 -10.23 15.93
C TYR A 152 -9.62 -11.15 14.71
N ARG A 153 -9.97 -10.58 13.55
CA ARG A 153 -10.06 -11.30 12.28
C ARG A 153 -9.00 -10.82 11.31
N ARG A 154 -8.56 -11.72 10.43
CA ARG A 154 -7.80 -11.32 9.25
C ARG A 154 -8.69 -10.51 8.31
N LEU A 155 -8.27 -9.31 7.91
CA LEU A 155 -9.07 -8.42 7.07
C LEU A 155 -9.57 -9.04 5.76
N VAL A 156 -8.74 -9.91 5.14
CA VAL A 156 -9.03 -10.52 3.83
C VAL A 156 -9.88 -11.78 3.96
N THR A 157 -9.42 -12.77 4.74
CA THR A 157 -10.09 -14.08 4.82
C THR A 157 -11.14 -14.17 5.91
N LYS A 158 -11.24 -13.16 6.78
CA LYS A 158 -12.13 -13.10 7.95
C LYS A 158 -11.95 -14.19 9.01
N VAL A 159 -11.02 -15.12 8.79
CA VAL A 159 -10.55 -16.12 9.76
C VAL A 159 -10.08 -15.44 11.06
N PHE A 160 -10.46 -16.01 12.20
CA PHE A 160 -10.09 -15.50 13.51
C PHE A 160 -8.61 -15.76 13.84
N ASP A 161 -8.05 -14.87 14.65
CA ASP A 161 -6.70 -15.07 15.19
C ASP A 161 -6.64 -16.33 16.07
N TYR A 162 -5.61 -17.14 15.84
CA TYR A 162 -5.41 -18.41 16.53
C TYR A 162 -5.31 -18.27 18.06
N GLU A 163 -4.52 -17.31 18.55
CA GLU A 163 -4.34 -17.10 19.98
C GLU A 163 -5.62 -16.56 20.63
N TYR A 164 -6.33 -15.66 19.93
CA TYR A 164 -7.64 -15.19 20.34
C TYR A 164 -8.66 -16.33 20.47
N SER A 165 -8.69 -17.24 19.50
CA SER A 165 -9.65 -18.35 19.42
C SER A 165 -9.40 -19.42 20.48
N LEU A 166 -8.13 -19.77 20.76
CA LEU A 166 -7.79 -20.83 21.71
C LEU A 166 -7.84 -20.42 23.17
N ARG A 167 -7.37 -19.22 23.52
CA ARG A 167 -7.18 -18.82 24.92
C ARG A 167 -8.39 -18.12 25.53
N GLY A 168 -9.50 -18.06 24.79
CA GLY A 168 -10.79 -17.66 25.33
C GLY A 168 -10.84 -16.23 25.82
N TYR A 169 -10.89 -15.27 24.90
CA TYR A 169 -11.60 -14.00 25.15
C TYR A 169 -13.13 -14.17 25.03
N HIS A 170 -13.61 -15.37 25.36
CA HIS A 170 -14.90 -15.94 25.05
C HIS A 170 -16.05 -15.39 25.89
N LYS A 171 -15.77 -14.60 26.95
CA LYS A 171 -16.81 -14.16 27.89
C LYS A 171 -17.46 -12.83 27.55
N ASP A 172 -16.85 -12.05 26.67
CA ASP A 172 -17.29 -10.67 26.46
C ASP A 172 -17.51 -10.29 24.99
N TYR A 173 -17.46 -11.25 24.06
CA TYR A 173 -17.89 -11.01 22.68
C TYR A 173 -19.40 -11.26 22.59
N PRO A 174 -20.21 -10.29 22.12
CA PRO A 174 -21.67 -10.37 22.20
C PRO A 174 -22.31 -11.42 21.28
N ASP A 175 -21.55 -12.14 20.47
CA ASP A 175 -22.06 -13.24 19.63
C ASP A 175 -20.97 -14.30 19.36
N THR A 176 -20.99 -15.39 20.13
CA THR A 176 -20.04 -16.51 19.97
C THR A 176 -20.36 -17.42 18.79
N THR A 177 -21.53 -17.24 18.17
CA THR A 177 -22.03 -18.09 17.08
C THR A 177 -21.17 -17.98 15.82
N GLU A 178 -20.63 -16.80 15.53
CA GLU A 178 -19.73 -16.58 14.39
C GLU A 178 -18.36 -17.26 14.60
N LEU A 179 -17.83 -17.20 15.83
CA LEU A 179 -16.55 -17.78 16.20
C LEU A 179 -16.60 -19.32 16.14
N GLU A 180 -17.65 -19.93 16.68
CA GLU A 180 -17.85 -21.39 16.67
C GLU A 180 -17.99 -21.97 15.26
N ARG A 181 -18.47 -21.16 14.30
CA ARG A 181 -18.67 -21.56 12.91
C ARG A 181 -17.49 -21.21 11.99
N SER A 182 -16.48 -20.51 12.49
CA SER A 182 -15.38 -19.98 11.70
C SER A 182 -14.06 -20.69 11.98
N CYS A 183 -13.21 -20.79 10.98
CA CYS A 183 -11.84 -21.27 11.17
C CYS A 183 -11.00 -20.22 11.93
N CYS A 184 -9.94 -20.70 12.60
CA CYS A 184 -8.89 -19.85 13.15
C CYS A 184 -7.54 -20.11 12.48
N GLY A 185 -6.63 -19.14 12.55
CA GLY A 185 -5.31 -19.26 11.97
C GLY A 185 -4.35 -18.15 12.43
N PRO A 186 -3.04 -18.31 12.15
CA PRO A 186 -2.05 -17.32 12.56
C PRO A 186 -2.27 -16.00 11.81
N THR A 187 -2.32 -14.89 12.55
CA THR A 187 -2.37 -13.54 11.97
C THR A 187 -1.03 -12.83 12.07
N HIS A 188 -0.77 -11.94 11.12
CA HIS A 188 0.43 -11.11 11.06
C HIS A 188 0.02 -9.69 10.72
N CYS A 189 0.72 -8.70 11.27
CA CYS A 189 0.55 -7.32 10.83
C CYS A 189 1.17 -7.15 9.44
N ALA A 190 0.45 -6.46 8.57
CA ALA A 190 0.98 -6.02 7.29
C ALA A 190 1.08 -4.49 7.32
N HIS A 191 2.24 -3.96 6.95
CA HIS A 191 2.39 -2.53 6.72
C HIS A 191 1.64 -2.13 5.45
N ILE A 192 0.80 -1.08 5.54
CA ILE A 192 0.14 -0.49 4.37
C ILE A 192 1.17 0.19 3.48
N ILE A 193 2.08 0.97 4.06
CA ILE A 193 3.25 1.52 3.36
C ILE A 193 4.51 0.97 4.03
N PRO A 194 5.48 0.43 3.28
CA PRO A 194 6.73 -0.06 3.84
C PRO A 194 7.47 1.02 4.64
N GLY A 195 7.88 0.68 5.87
CA GLY A 195 8.47 1.63 6.82
C GLY A 195 9.83 2.21 6.39
N ALA A 196 10.46 1.64 5.36
CA ALA A 196 11.70 2.16 4.77
C ALA A 196 11.52 3.51 4.04
N TYR A 197 10.29 3.93 3.73
CA TYR A 197 10.01 5.11 2.90
C TYR A 197 9.13 6.15 3.60
N LEU A 198 8.15 5.69 4.37
CA LEU A 198 7.27 6.55 5.14
C LEU A 198 7.35 6.16 6.61
N LYS A 199 8.05 6.97 7.41
CA LYS A 199 8.04 6.82 8.86
C LYS A 199 7.02 7.78 9.44
N LEU A 200 5.97 7.24 10.04
CA LEU A 200 5.02 8.03 10.81
C LEU A 200 5.58 8.24 12.21
N SER A 201 5.75 9.49 12.61
CA SER A 201 6.01 9.86 14.00
C SER A 201 4.80 10.58 14.56
N GLY A 202 4.24 10.09 15.66
CA GLY A 202 3.12 10.78 16.30
C GLY A 202 3.53 12.16 16.80
N LEU A 203 2.63 13.12 16.62
CA LEU A 203 2.82 14.47 17.10
C LEU A 203 2.45 14.54 18.59
N LYS A 204 3.25 15.26 19.38
CA LYS A 204 3.00 15.43 20.81
C LYS A 204 1.67 16.13 21.03
N ASN A 205 0.90 15.68 22.02
CA ASN A 205 -0.37 16.28 22.46
C ASN A 205 -1.45 16.42 21.36
N THR A 206 -1.31 15.73 20.23
CA THR A 206 -2.29 15.71 19.14
C THR A 206 -2.61 14.26 18.80
N PRO A 207 -3.54 13.64 19.56
CA PRO A 207 -3.92 12.25 19.33
C PRO A 207 -4.30 12.05 17.87
N HIS A 208 -3.88 10.93 17.30
CA HIS A 208 -4.23 10.52 15.94
C HIS A 208 -3.60 11.35 14.81
N CYS A 209 -2.77 12.35 15.15
CA CYS A 209 -2.00 13.12 14.19
C CYS A 209 -0.56 12.59 14.13
N TYR A 210 -0.11 12.30 12.92
CA TYR A 210 1.21 11.75 12.64
C TYR A 210 1.91 12.61 11.61
N GLU A 211 3.14 13.00 11.92
CA GLU A 211 4.03 13.59 10.94
C GLU A 211 4.63 12.49 10.08
N THR A 212 4.48 12.61 8.76
CA THR A 212 5.20 11.77 7.80
C THR A 212 6.61 12.29 7.65
N LYS A 213 7.59 11.51 8.13
CA LYS A 213 9.00 11.74 7.84
C LYS A 213 9.38 10.85 6.66
N HIS A 214 9.77 11.48 5.56
CA HIS A 214 10.36 10.77 4.43
C HIS A 214 11.77 10.30 4.81
N LEU A 215 12.04 9.00 4.66
CA LEU A 215 13.40 8.47 4.79
C LEU A 215 14.14 8.64 3.45
N CYS A 216 15.39 9.08 3.59
CA CYS A 216 16.31 9.56 2.57
C CYS A 216 16.59 8.55 1.43
N GLY A 217 16.82 9.08 0.22
CA GLY A 217 17.33 8.36 -0.95
C GLY A 217 17.88 9.33 -2.00
N PRO A 218 18.62 8.86 -3.04
CA PRO A 218 19.31 9.71 -4.02
C PRO A 218 18.40 10.64 -4.85
N TYR A 219 17.08 10.54 -4.70
CA TYR A 219 16.07 11.33 -5.39
C TYR A 219 15.35 12.32 -4.46
N GLU A 220 15.95 12.66 -3.31
CA GLU A 220 15.45 13.67 -2.35
C GLU A 220 14.96 14.96 -3.03
N VAL A 221 15.63 15.37 -4.12
CA VAL A 221 15.30 16.54 -4.94
C VAL A 221 13.85 16.56 -5.43
N TYR A 222 13.22 15.40 -5.67
CA TYR A 222 11.84 15.28 -6.16
C TYR A 222 10.79 15.22 -5.04
N LEU A 223 11.19 14.93 -3.79
CA LEU A 223 10.31 14.84 -2.62
C LEU A 223 10.51 15.99 -1.63
N ARG A 224 11.28 17.03 -2.01
CA ARG A 224 11.56 18.17 -1.15
C ARG A 224 10.27 18.86 -0.72
N ASP A 225 10.22 19.15 0.57
CA ASP A 225 9.38 20.17 1.19
C ASP A 225 7.89 19.85 1.36
N ARG A 226 7.55 18.60 1.73
CA ARG A 226 6.22 18.32 2.31
C ARG A 226 6.32 17.39 3.51
N SER A 227 6.54 17.95 4.71
CA SER A 227 6.07 17.28 5.93
C SER A 227 4.54 17.27 5.89
N LEU A 228 3.93 16.12 5.60
CA LEU A 228 2.49 15.97 5.70
C LEU A 228 2.10 15.54 7.12
N ILE A 229 1.12 16.23 7.68
CA ILE A 229 0.42 15.76 8.87
C ILE A 229 -0.72 14.87 8.39
N THR A 230 -0.64 13.59 8.72
CA THR A 230 -1.72 12.62 8.50
C THR A 230 -2.52 12.50 9.78
N THR A 231 -3.84 12.71 9.69
CA THR A 231 -4.74 12.52 10.83
C THR A 231 -5.61 11.30 10.59
N PHE A 232 -5.51 10.28 11.43
CA PHE A 232 -6.46 9.17 11.38
C PHE A 232 -7.76 9.59 12.06
N THR A 233 -8.88 9.38 11.37
CA THR A 233 -10.21 9.75 11.87
C THR A 233 -11.13 8.54 11.87
N THR A 234 -12.13 8.57 12.74
CA THR A 234 -13.22 7.60 12.78
C THR A 234 -14.53 8.37 13.03
N PRO A 235 -15.62 8.10 12.28
CA PRO A 235 -16.92 8.70 12.56
C PRO A 235 -17.52 8.19 13.88
N ASP A 236 -17.11 7.00 14.33
CA ASP A 236 -17.60 6.35 15.53
C ASP A 236 -16.48 6.30 16.60
N PRO A 237 -16.64 6.98 17.76
CA PRO A 237 -15.68 6.96 18.87
C PRO A 237 -15.52 5.58 19.54
N SER A 238 -16.36 4.61 19.18
CA SER A 238 -16.30 3.22 19.63
C SER A 238 -15.60 2.30 18.62
N ILE A 239 -15.35 2.80 17.39
CA ILE A 239 -14.58 2.12 16.36
C ILE A 239 -13.12 2.58 16.42
N PRO A 240 -12.16 1.66 16.47
CA PRO A 240 -10.74 1.98 16.43
C PRO A 240 -10.32 2.65 15.12
N LEU A 241 -9.34 3.55 15.19
CA LEU A 241 -8.91 4.38 14.05
C LEU A 241 -8.70 3.57 12.77
N LEU A 242 -9.31 4.04 11.69
CA LEU A 242 -9.13 3.46 10.37
C LEU A 242 -7.85 4.00 9.72
N PRO A 243 -7.17 3.18 8.90
CA PRO A 243 -6.07 3.67 8.08
C PRO A 243 -6.52 4.80 7.15
N ASP A 244 -5.62 5.74 6.88
CA ASP A 244 -5.88 6.82 5.93
C ASP A 244 -6.24 6.24 4.53
N PRO A 245 -7.41 6.58 3.97
CA PRO A 245 -7.81 6.16 2.62
C PRO A 245 -6.79 6.48 1.54
N ALA A 246 -6.05 7.58 1.65
CA ALA A 246 -5.01 7.97 0.70
C ALA A 246 -3.83 6.98 0.71
N LEU A 247 -3.43 6.47 1.89
CA LEU A 247 -2.38 5.46 2.00
C LEU A 247 -2.84 4.10 1.44
N LEU A 248 -4.11 3.74 1.66
CA LEU A 248 -4.71 2.55 1.05
C LEU A 248 -4.77 2.68 -0.48
N ALA A 249 -5.17 3.84 -1.00
CA ALA A 249 -5.18 4.13 -2.43
C ALA A 249 -3.78 4.04 -3.03
N LEU A 250 -2.77 4.61 -2.36
CA LEU A 250 -1.37 4.52 -2.79
C LEU A 250 -0.89 3.06 -2.85
N HIS A 251 -1.12 2.27 -1.78
CA HIS A 251 -0.77 0.85 -1.78
C HIS A 251 -1.46 0.10 -2.93
N ALA A 252 -2.76 0.33 -3.12
CA ALA A 252 -3.53 -0.29 -4.18
C ALA A 252 -2.97 0.08 -5.57
N THR A 253 -2.65 1.36 -5.80
CA THR A 253 -2.02 1.81 -7.05
C THR A 253 -0.68 1.11 -7.29
N CYS A 254 0.17 1.00 -6.26
CA CYS A 254 1.47 0.32 -6.38
C CYS A 254 1.29 -1.17 -6.71
N ALA A 255 0.34 -1.85 -6.06
CA ALA A 255 0.03 -3.26 -6.33
C ALA A 255 -0.53 -3.47 -7.75
N LYS A 256 -1.46 -2.61 -8.19
CA LYS A 256 -2.02 -2.63 -9.55
C LYS A 256 -0.93 -2.39 -10.59
N LEU A 257 -0.05 -1.43 -10.35
CA LEU A 257 1.07 -1.12 -11.23
C LEU A 257 2.04 -2.30 -11.33
N ALA A 258 2.40 -2.91 -10.20
CA ALA A 258 3.28 -4.08 -10.14
C ALA A 258 2.75 -5.24 -11.00
N HIS A 259 1.43 -5.47 -10.90
CA HIS A 259 0.75 -6.54 -11.63
C HIS A 259 0.56 -6.20 -13.13
N LEU A 260 -0.05 -5.05 -13.44
CA LEU A 260 -0.42 -4.69 -14.82
C LEU A 260 0.80 -4.53 -15.73
N SER A 261 1.88 -3.92 -15.22
CA SER A 261 3.11 -3.73 -16.00
C SER A 261 3.97 -5.01 -16.13
N GLY A 262 3.72 -6.03 -15.31
CA GLY A 262 4.56 -7.23 -15.19
C GLY A 262 5.89 -6.99 -14.44
N VAL A 263 6.16 -5.78 -13.99
CA VAL A 263 7.41 -5.46 -13.28
C VAL A 263 7.53 -6.21 -11.95
N GLY A 264 6.40 -6.57 -11.32
CA GLY A 264 6.44 -7.33 -10.09
C GLY A 264 7.09 -8.70 -10.28
N GLU A 265 6.75 -9.42 -11.35
CA GLU A 265 7.34 -10.72 -11.67
C GLU A 265 8.82 -10.60 -12.05
N HIS A 266 9.17 -9.52 -12.76
CA HIS A 266 10.56 -9.22 -13.12
C HIS A 266 11.43 -8.95 -11.87
N ILE A 267 10.93 -8.18 -10.90
CA ILE A 267 11.62 -7.98 -9.61
C ILE A 267 11.83 -9.33 -8.91
N ASP A 268 10.82 -10.21 -8.88
CA ASP A 268 10.95 -11.52 -8.24
C ASP A 268 11.97 -12.43 -8.94
N GLN A 269 12.16 -12.29 -10.25
CA GLN A 269 13.17 -13.03 -11.01
C GLN A 269 14.56 -12.50 -10.66
N VAL A 270 14.76 -11.18 -10.75
CA VAL A 270 16.04 -10.53 -10.45
C VAL A 270 16.48 -10.72 -9.00
N GLU A 271 15.56 -10.81 -8.03
CA GLU A 271 15.89 -11.06 -6.62
C GLU A 271 16.10 -12.54 -6.26
N ARG A 272 15.78 -13.46 -7.18
CA ARG A 272 16.04 -14.90 -7.00
C ARG A 272 17.41 -15.33 -7.53
N ASP A 273 17.94 -14.60 -8.49
CA ASP A 273 19.27 -14.79 -9.10
C ASP A 273 20.37 -14.13 -8.25
#